data_AF-L5NYE7-F1
#
_entry.id   AF-L5NYE7-F1
#
_cell.length_a   1.000
_cell.length_b   1.000
_cell.length_c   1.000
_cell.angle_alpha   90.00
_cell.angle_beta   90.00
_cell.angle_gamma   90.00
#
_symmetry.space_group_name_H-M   'P 1'
#
loop_
_entity.id
_entity.type
_entity.pdbx_description
1 polymer ?
#
loop_
_entity_poly.entity_id
_entity_poly.type
_entity_poly.pdbx_seq_one_letter_code
_entity_poly.pdbx_strand_id
1 'polypeptide(L)'
;MGAVFYAIGHTPNADYLDGTGVQRDDDGYIVAKGGSGGGQTATDVPGIFAAGDVVDYHYQQAATAGGMGVKAALDADDYLEELEREEKQAAAGAAE
;
A
#
# COMPACT_ATOMS: atom_id res chain seq x y z
N MET A 1 16.43 34.83 -20.10
CA MET A 1 16.87 33.95 -18.99
C MET A 1 16.20 32.61 -19.17
N GLY A 2 16.95 31.51 -19.13
CA GLY A 2 16.43 30.15 -19.34
C GLY A 2 16.37 29.35 -18.03
N ALA A 3 15.70 28.20 -18.07
CA ALA A 3 15.62 27.24 -16.97
C ALA A 3 16.14 25.87 -17.42
N VAL A 4 16.66 25.09 -16.45
CA VAL A 4 17.09 23.71 -16.62
C VAL A 4 16.27 22.85 -15.67
N PHE A 5 15.80 21.70 -16.16
CA PHE A 5 15.03 20.72 -15.39
C PHE A 5 15.75 19.38 -15.41
N TYR A 6 15.91 18.74 -14.25
CA TYR A 6 16.45 17.39 -14.15
C TYR A 6 15.31 16.38 -14.27
N ALA A 7 15.38 15.54 -15.29
CA ALA A 7 14.42 14.46 -15.56
C ALA A 7 15.17 13.12 -15.61
N ILE A 8 15.85 12.77 -14.50
CA ILE A 8 16.67 11.55 -14.38
C ILE A 8 15.91 10.37 -13.74
N GLY A 9 14.61 10.54 -13.49
CA GLY A 9 13.78 9.56 -12.81
C GLY A 9 13.76 9.72 -11.29
N HIS A 10 13.05 8.80 -10.64
CA HIS A 10 12.86 8.74 -9.19
C HIS A 10 13.28 7.38 -8.66
N THR A 11 13.83 7.34 -7.45
CA THR A 11 14.08 6.10 -6.71
C THR A 11 13.02 5.97 -5.62
N PRO A 12 12.10 5.01 -5.68
CA PRO A 12 11.10 4.80 -4.64
C PRO A 12 11.77 4.36 -3.33
N ASN A 13 11.37 4.95 -2.21
CA ASN A 13 11.93 4.64 -0.90
C ASN A 13 11.29 3.37 -0.30
N ALA A 14 11.71 2.19 -0.79
CA ALA A 14 11.10 0.92 -0.40
C ALA A 14 12.10 -0.10 0.19
N ASP A 15 13.42 0.12 0.10
CA ASP A 15 14.47 -0.84 0.50
C ASP A 15 14.33 -1.35 1.94
N TYR A 16 13.79 -0.53 2.85
CA TYR A 16 13.55 -0.92 4.25
C TYR A 16 12.56 -2.08 4.42
N LEU A 17 11.81 -2.44 3.37
CA LEU A 17 10.87 -3.57 3.35
C LEU A 17 11.54 -4.90 2.93
N ASP A 18 12.85 -4.92 2.70
CA ASP A 18 13.56 -6.16 2.39
C ASP A 18 13.35 -7.22 3.47
N GLY A 19 13.03 -8.45 3.06
CA GLY A 19 12.73 -9.57 3.96
C GLY A 19 11.29 -9.64 4.46
N THR A 20 10.43 -8.65 4.16
CA THR A 20 9.00 -8.68 4.53
C THR A 20 8.15 -9.54 3.58
N GLY A 21 8.59 -9.72 2.33
CA GLY A 21 7.83 -10.38 1.27
C GLY A 21 7.02 -9.42 0.39
N VAL A 22 7.02 -8.12 0.68
CA VAL A 22 6.40 -7.10 -0.19
C VAL A 22 7.09 -7.11 -1.55
N GLN A 23 6.30 -7.34 -2.60
CA GLN A 23 6.80 -7.37 -3.98
C GLN A 23 7.04 -5.95 -4.52
N ARG A 24 8.06 -5.83 -5.36
CA ARG A 24 8.37 -4.62 -6.11
C ARG A 24 8.49 -4.95 -7.59
N ASP A 25 8.20 -4.00 -8.45
CA ASP A 25 8.48 -4.13 -9.88
C ASP A 25 9.98 -3.95 -10.18
N ASP A 26 10.35 -4.09 -11.46
CA ASP A 26 11.74 -3.98 -11.91
C ASP A 26 12.34 -2.58 -11.67
N ASP A 27 11.50 -1.55 -11.49
CA ASP A 27 11.89 -0.17 -11.20
C ASP A 27 11.88 0.14 -9.68
N GLY A 28 11.55 -0.84 -8.85
CA GLY A 28 11.58 -0.76 -7.39
C GLY A 28 10.30 -0.22 -6.74
N TYR A 29 9.23 0.05 -7.50
CA TYR A 29 7.95 0.49 -6.94
C TYR A 29 7.20 -0.68 -6.32
N ILE A 30 6.48 -0.45 -5.22
CA ILE A 30 5.70 -1.49 -4.54
C ILE A 30 4.53 -1.91 -5.42
N VAL A 31 4.32 -3.22 -5.54
CA VAL A 31 3.17 -3.79 -6.25
C VAL A 31 1.99 -3.91 -5.29
N ALA A 32 1.03 -2.99 -5.41
CA ALA A 32 -0.28 -3.08 -4.75
C ALA A 32 -1.28 -3.87 -5.62
N LYS A 33 -2.32 -4.45 -5.00
CA LYS A 33 -3.34 -5.26 -5.69
C LYS A 33 -4.13 -4.49 -6.75
N GLY A 34 -4.39 -3.20 -6.52
CA GLY A 34 -5.19 -2.36 -7.41
C GLY A 34 -6.64 -2.83 -7.56
N GLY A 35 -7.29 -2.45 -8.66
CA GLY A 35 -8.66 -2.86 -9.00
C GLY A 35 -9.76 -1.89 -8.57
N SER A 36 -11.00 -2.39 -8.53
CA SER A 36 -12.20 -1.61 -8.18
C SER A 36 -12.90 -2.24 -6.98
N GLY A 37 -12.76 -1.65 -5.79
CA GLY A 37 -13.33 -2.18 -4.54
C GLY A 37 -12.50 -1.85 -3.30
N GLY A 38 -12.76 -2.51 -2.18
CA GLY A 38 -11.86 -2.47 -1.02
C GLY A 38 -10.59 -3.29 -1.26
N GLY A 39 -9.51 -2.99 -0.52
CA GLY A 39 -8.23 -3.70 -0.59
C GLY A 39 -7.34 -3.28 -1.77
N GLN A 40 -7.64 -2.16 -2.44
CA GLN A 40 -6.87 -1.69 -3.60
C GLN A 40 -5.40 -1.41 -3.27
N THR A 41 -5.13 -0.99 -2.05
CA THR A 41 -3.78 -0.60 -1.61
C THR A 41 -3.03 -1.74 -0.93
N ALA A 42 -3.66 -2.90 -0.75
CA ALA A 42 -3.03 -4.06 -0.13
C ALA A 42 -1.84 -4.53 -0.97
N THR A 43 -0.81 -5.02 -0.28
CA THR A 43 0.30 -5.74 -0.91
C THR A 43 0.03 -7.25 -0.88
N ASP A 44 1.02 -8.05 -1.29
CA ASP A 44 0.97 -9.51 -1.09
C ASP A 44 1.16 -9.95 0.36
N VAL A 45 1.56 -9.03 1.25
CA VAL A 45 1.76 -9.31 2.67
C VAL A 45 0.54 -8.80 3.47
N PRO A 46 -0.21 -9.68 4.15
CA PRO A 46 -1.35 -9.26 4.98
C PRO A 46 -0.97 -8.20 6.01
N GLY A 47 -1.81 -7.17 6.13
CA GLY A 47 -1.57 -6.04 7.02
C GLY A 47 -0.57 -4.99 6.51
N ILE A 48 0.03 -5.17 5.33
CA ILE A 48 0.86 -4.15 4.68
C ILE A 48 0.13 -3.56 3.47
N PHE A 49 -0.05 -2.25 3.52
CA PHE A 49 -0.70 -1.43 2.49
C PHE A 49 0.27 -0.38 1.97
N ALA A 50 0.15 -0.02 0.69
CA ALA A 50 1.05 0.92 0.03
C ALA A 50 0.27 1.99 -0.75
N ALA A 51 0.71 3.25 -0.63
CA ALA A 51 0.04 4.41 -1.22
C ALA A 51 1.03 5.53 -1.54
N GLY A 52 0.67 6.37 -2.50
CA GLY A 52 1.50 7.51 -2.93
C GLY A 52 2.56 7.10 -3.94
N ASP A 53 3.59 7.94 -4.07
CA ASP A 53 4.60 7.80 -5.13
C ASP A 53 5.32 6.45 -5.12
N VAL A 54 5.38 5.75 -3.98
CA VAL A 54 6.00 4.41 -3.88
C VAL A 54 5.25 3.32 -4.65
N VAL A 55 3.99 3.57 -5.06
CA VAL A 55 3.19 2.68 -5.93
C VAL A 55 2.79 3.34 -7.25
N ASP A 56 3.17 4.61 -7.46
CA ASP A 56 2.71 5.43 -8.58
C ASP A 56 3.89 6.13 -9.24
N TYR A 57 4.46 5.49 -10.26
CA TYR A 57 5.52 6.07 -11.08
C TYR A 57 4.99 7.09 -12.10
N HIS A 58 3.67 7.23 -12.27
CA HIS A 58 3.08 7.97 -13.38
C HIS A 58 2.60 9.36 -12.98
N TYR A 59 1.77 9.48 -11.93
CA TYR A 59 1.18 10.77 -11.57
C TYR A 59 2.07 11.54 -10.59
N GLN A 60 2.55 10.91 -9.51
CA GLN A 60 3.50 11.51 -8.55
C GLN A 60 3.09 12.93 -8.10
N GLN A 61 1.79 13.12 -7.83
CA GLN A 61 1.24 14.39 -7.38
C GLN A 61 0.76 14.27 -5.93
N ALA A 62 0.91 15.34 -5.16
CA ALA A 62 0.43 15.37 -3.77
C ALA A 62 -1.06 15.01 -3.64
N ALA A 63 -1.90 15.41 -4.60
CA ALA A 63 -3.33 15.09 -4.58
C ALA A 63 -3.62 13.60 -4.85
N THR A 64 -2.90 12.97 -5.80
CA THR A 64 -3.06 11.54 -6.06
C THR A 64 -2.54 10.73 -4.89
N ALA A 65 -1.39 11.11 -4.33
CA ALA A 65 -0.82 10.51 -3.13
C ALA A 65 -1.76 10.63 -1.91
N GLY A 66 -2.33 11.81 -1.66
CA GLY A 66 -3.31 12.02 -0.60
C GLY A 66 -4.56 11.14 -0.77
N GLY A 67 -5.09 11.05 -1.99
CA GLY A 67 -6.23 10.18 -2.29
C GLY A 67 -5.93 8.70 -2.06
N MET A 68 -4.75 8.23 -2.49
CA MET A 68 -4.31 6.85 -2.22
C MET A 68 -4.10 6.60 -0.73
N GLY A 69 -3.57 7.57 0.03
CA GLY A 69 -3.40 7.47 1.47
C GLY A 69 -4.72 7.28 2.22
N VAL A 70 -5.78 7.98 1.81
CA VAL A 70 -7.13 7.76 2.36
C VAL A 70 -7.62 6.35 2.07
N LYS A 71 -7.41 5.84 0.85
CA LYS A 71 -7.76 4.44 0.52
C LYS A 71 -7.01 3.44 1.41
N ALA A 72 -5.71 3.64 1.61
CA ALA A 72 -4.90 2.76 2.45
C ALA A 72 -5.32 2.79 3.92
N ALA A 73 -5.74 3.94 4.43
CA ALA A 73 -6.30 4.04 5.77
C ALA A 73 -7.60 3.22 5.92
N LEU A 74 -8.50 3.29 4.93
CA LEU A 74 -9.75 2.51 4.92
C LEU A 74 -9.49 1.01 4.76
N ASP A 75 -8.62 0.62 3.83
CA ASP A 75 -8.24 -0.78 3.63
C ASP A 75 -7.59 -1.38 4.90
N ALA A 76 -6.79 -0.59 5.62
CA ALA A 76 -6.20 -1.01 6.90
C ALA A 76 -7.23 -1.12 8.03
N ASP A 77 -8.18 -0.19 8.09
CA ASP A 77 -9.28 -0.22 9.07
C ASP A 77 -10.14 -1.48 8.88
N ASP A 78 -10.56 -1.76 7.64
CA ASP A 78 -11.33 -2.96 7.29
C ASP A 78 -10.58 -4.25 7.68
N TYR A 79 -9.26 -4.31 7.42
CA TYR A 79 -8.41 -5.45 7.79
C TYR A 79 -8.34 -5.65 9.31
N LEU A 80 -8.18 -4.57 10.09
CA LEU A 80 -8.14 -4.65 11.55
C LEU A 80 -9.49 -5.09 12.12
N GLU A 81 -10.60 -4.60 11.58
CA GLU A 81 -11.93 -5.05 11.97
C GLU A 81 -12.15 -6.54 11.69
N GLU A 82 -11.68 -7.02 10.53
CA GLU A 82 -11.78 -8.43 10.18
C GLU A 82 -10.98 -9.31 11.15
N LEU A 83 -9.74 -8.92 11.48
CA LEU A 83 -8.94 -9.61 12.51
C LEU A 83 -9.67 -9.68 13.86
N GLU A 84 -10.27 -8.58 14.31
CA GLU A 84 -11.04 -8.59 15.56
C GLU A 84 -12.23 -9.55 15.51
N ARG A 85 -12.91 -9.67 14.36
CA ARG A 85 -14.04 -10.59 14.19
C ARG A 85 -13.55 -12.04 14.23
N GLU A 86 -12.45 -12.34 13.56
CA GLU A 86 -11.84 -13.67 13.55
C GLU A 86 -11.42 -14.10 14.97
N GLU A 87 -10.78 -13.21 15.73
CA GLU A 87 -10.40 -13.46 17.12
C GLU A 87 -11.61 -13.77 18.02
N LYS A 88 -12.69 -12.98 17.91
CA LYS A 88 -13.93 -13.18 18.68
C LYS A 88 -14.59 -14.52 18.33
N GLN A 89 -14.58 -14.91 17.05
CA GLN A 89 -15.13 -16.19 16.59
C GLN A 89 -14.30 -17.38 17.10
N ALA A 90 -12.97 -17.29 17.05
CA ALA A 90 -12.08 -18.32 17.57
C ALA A 90 -12.28 -18.53 19.08
N ALA A 91 -12.45 -17.45 19.85
CA ALA A 91 -12.71 -17.52 21.28
C ALA A 91 -14.08 -18.15 21.60
N ALA A 92 -15.11 -17.84 20.82
CA ALA A 92 -16.46 -18.40 21.01
C ALA A 92 -16.48 -19.91 20.70
N GLY A 93 -15.81 -20.36 19.64
CA GLY A 93 -15.75 -21.78 19.26
C GLY A 93 -14.91 -22.65 20.21
N ALA A 94 -13.98 -22.06 20.96
CA ALA A 94 -13.19 -22.79 21.97
C ALA A 94 -13.91 -22.97 23.32
N ALA A 95 -15.02 -22.25 23.54
CA ALA A 95 -15.83 -22.33 24.76
C ALA A 95 -16.99 -23.34 24.65
N GLU A 96 -17.20 -23.92 23.46
CA GLU A 96 -18.16 -25.00 23.17
C GLU A 96 -17.44 -26.37 23.19
#